data_AF-A0A2D9SKS8-F1
#
_entry.id   AF-A0A2D9SKS8-F1
#
_cell.length_a   1.000
_cell.length_b   1.000
_cell.length_c   1.000
_cell.angle_alpha   90.00
_cell.angle_beta   90.00
_cell.angle_gamma   90.00
#
_symmetry.space_group_name_H-M   'P 1'
#
loop_
_entity.id
_entity.type
_entity.pdbx_description
1 polymer ?
#
loop_
_entity_poly.entity_id
_entity_poly.type
_entity_poly.pdbx_seq_one_letter_code
_entity_poly.pdbx_strand_id
1 'polypeptide(L)'
;MPELISKYHGSTISIGYSGRDPVELKVNGIIRDKAEQADYLKLTTSVQTGYEWHEWVEGVFLIRQQQIQLTLVCNNETIADQKFDPDIF
;
A
#
# COMPACT_ATOMS: atom_id res chain seq x y z
N MET A 1 -3.18 -4.05 13.60
CA MET A 1 -2.73 -4.45 12.25
C MET A 1 -2.61 -3.17 11.42
N PRO A 2 -1.38 -2.73 11.11
CA PRO A 2 -1.16 -1.53 10.31
C PRO A 2 -1.82 -1.62 8.93
N GLU A 3 -2.68 -0.66 8.62
CA GLU A 3 -3.23 -0.47 7.27
C GLU A 3 -3.23 1.03 6.96
N LEU A 4 -2.78 1.36 5.76
CA LEU A 4 -2.86 2.71 5.22
C LEU A 4 -3.85 2.72 4.06
N ILE A 5 -4.85 3.59 4.14
CA ILE A 5 -5.93 3.70 3.16
C ILE A 5 -6.00 5.14 2.67
N SER A 6 -6.09 5.33 1.35
CA SER A 6 -6.31 6.63 0.73
C SER A 6 -7.32 6.55 -0.41
N LYS A 7 -7.97 7.68 -0.72
CA LYS A 7 -8.85 7.82 -1.88
C LYS A 7 -8.11 8.55 -2.99
N TYR A 8 -8.13 7.99 -4.19
CA TYR A 8 -7.51 8.58 -5.37
C TYR A 8 -8.38 8.37 -6.60
N HIS A 9 -8.77 9.47 -7.26
CA HIS A 9 -9.61 9.46 -8.48
C HIS A 9 -10.80 8.49 -8.45
N GLY A 10 -11.52 8.47 -7.32
CA GLY A 10 -12.72 7.63 -7.14
C GLY A 10 -12.44 6.18 -6.73
N SER A 11 -11.18 5.76 -6.68
CA SER A 11 -10.74 4.47 -6.14
C SER A 11 -10.31 4.59 -4.68
N THR A 12 -10.55 3.54 -3.90
CA THR A 12 -9.98 3.35 -2.57
C THR A 12 -8.75 2.46 -2.72
N ILE A 13 -7.58 2.95 -2.30
CA ILE A 13 -6.32 2.22 -2.39
C ILE A 13 -5.86 1.94 -0.96
N SER A 14 -5.45 0.71 -0.67
CA SER A 14 -4.85 0.39 0.63
C SER A 14 -3.64 -0.52 0.53
N ILE A 15 -2.71 -0.32 1.46
CA ILE A 15 -1.64 -1.27 1.75
C ILE A 15 -1.74 -1.65 3.23
N GLY A 16 -1.70 -2.95 3.53
CA GLY A 16 -1.88 -3.44 4.89
C GLY A 16 -1.00 -4.63 5.23
N TYR A 17 -0.76 -4.79 6.52
CA TYR A 17 0.03 -5.87 7.12
C TYR A 17 -0.60 -6.31 8.45
N SER A 18 -0.66 -7.62 8.68
CA SER A 18 -1.33 -8.21 9.86
C SER A 18 -0.40 -8.98 10.82
N GLY A 19 0.92 -8.92 10.66
CA GLY A 19 1.83 -9.72 11.51
C GLY A 19 2.09 -11.12 10.96
N ARG A 20 1.04 -11.79 10.49
CA ARG A 20 1.06 -13.20 10.07
C ARG A 20 0.68 -13.42 8.61
N ASP A 21 0.00 -12.46 8.00
CA ASP A 21 -0.39 -12.53 6.59
C ASP A 21 0.59 -11.73 5.72
N PRO A 22 0.65 -12.04 4.40
CA PRO A 22 1.37 -11.24 3.43
C PRO A 22 0.99 -9.75 3.50
N VAL A 23 1.92 -8.90 3.10
CA VAL A 23 1.60 -7.50 2.82
C VAL A 23 0.76 -7.47 1.55
N GLU A 24 -0.38 -6.79 1.61
CA GLU A 24 -1.35 -6.77 0.51
C GLU A 24 -1.56 -5.34 0.00
N LEU A 25 -1.47 -5.15 -1.32
CA LEU A 25 -1.92 -3.95 -2.01
C LEU A 25 -3.32 -4.21 -2.56
N LYS A 26 -4.28 -3.38 -2.15
CA LYS A 26 -5.69 -3.49 -2.53
C LYS A 26 -6.15 -2.25 -3.27
N VAL A 27 -7.00 -2.47 -4.26
CA VAL A 27 -7.76 -1.41 -4.95
C VAL A 27 -9.23 -1.78 -4.89
N ASN A 28 -10.04 -0.89 -4.32
CA ASN A 28 -11.47 -1.10 -4.06
C ASN A 28 -11.73 -2.41 -3.30
N GLY A 29 -10.86 -2.73 -2.34
CA GLY A 29 -10.93 -3.95 -1.52
C GLY A 29 -10.43 -5.23 -2.22
N ILE A 30 -10.08 -5.17 -3.50
CA ILE A 30 -9.57 -6.31 -4.26
C ILE A 30 -8.04 -6.33 -4.16
N ILE A 31 -7.48 -7.46 -3.70
CA ILE A 31 -6.03 -7.67 -3.70
C ILE A 31 -5.52 -7.66 -5.14
N ARG A 32 -4.61 -6.74 -5.42
CA ARG A 32 -3.97 -6.57 -6.73
C ARG A 32 -2.56 -7.12 -6.78
N ASP A 33 -1.88 -7.07 -5.65
CA ASP A 33 -0.54 -7.62 -5.47
C ASP A 33 -0.32 -7.96 -3.99
N LYS A 34 0.54 -8.93 -3.72
CA LYS A 34 0.89 -9.35 -2.36
C LYS A 34 2.27 -9.99 -2.30
N ALA A 35 2.95 -9.82 -1.18
CA ALA A 35 4.22 -10.48 -0.92
C ALA A 35 4.36 -10.84 0.55
N GLU A 36 5.11 -11.92 0.81
CA GLU A 36 5.56 -12.24 2.16
C GLU A 36 6.36 -11.09 2.74
N GLN A 37 6.29 -10.90 4.06
CA GLN A 37 6.93 -9.80 4.75
C GLN A 37 8.46 -9.79 4.52
N ALA A 38 8.99 -8.62 4.19
CA ALA A 38 10.42 -8.33 4.17
C ALA A 38 10.67 -6.93 4.72
N ASP A 39 11.93 -6.58 5.02
CA ASP A 39 12.31 -5.25 5.51
C ASP A 39 11.91 -4.14 4.52
N TYR A 40 11.86 -4.45 3.24
CA TYR A 40 11.39 -3.56 2.20
C TYR A 40 10.57 -4.35 1.17
N LEU A 41 9.38 -3.86 0.86
CA LEU A 41 8.55 -4.35 -0.22
C LEU A 41 8.00 -3.20 -1.04
N LYS A 42 7.89 -3.43 -2.33
CA LYS A 42 7.20 -2.55 -3.27
C LYS A 42 6.22 -3.40 -4.05
N LEU A 43 4.95 -3.26 -3.71
CA LEU A 43 3.83 -3.89 -4.39
C LEU A 43 3.31 -2.95 -5.45
N THR A 44 2.90 -3.47 -6.61
CA THR A 44 2.55 -2.62 -7.75
C THR A 44 1.34 -3.13 -8.49
N THR A 45 0.56 -2.21 -9.06
CA THR A 45 -0.54 -2.56 -9.95
C THR A 45 -0.84 -1.41 -10.90
N SER A 46 -1.59 -1.70 -11.97
CA SER A 46 -2.16 -0.67 -12.83
C SER A 46 -3.68 -0.75 -12.77
N VAL A 47 -4.32 0.41 -12.61
CA VAL A 47 -5.79 0.51 -12.55
C VAL A 47 -6.28 1.42 -13.66
N GLN A 48 -7.34 1.01 -14.34
CA GLN A 48 -7.97 1.85 -15.36
C GLN A 48 -8.94 2.80 -14.66
N THR A 49 -8.64 4.10 -14.70
CA THR A 49 -9.55 5.16 -14.22
C THR A 49 -10.05 5.93 -15.45
N GLY A 50 -11.31 5.73 -15.83
CA GLY A 50 -11.94 6.44 -16.95
C GLY A 50 -11.46 6.06 -18.36
N TYR A 51 -11.78 6.92 -19.33
CA TYR A 51 -11.44 6.74 -20.75
C TYR A 51 -9.92 6.98 -20.95
N GLU A 52 -9.19 5.88 -21.19
CA GLU A 52 -7.80 5.78 -21.68
C GLU A 52 -6.63 5.97 -20.70
N TRP A 53 -6.85 6.32 -19.43
CA TRP A 53 -5.73 6.47 -18.47
C TRP A 53 -5.57 5.22 -17.60
N HIS A 54 -4.38 4.63 -17.66
CA HIS A 54 -3.92 3.62 -16.71
C HIS A 54 -3.13 4.35 -15.62
N GLU A 55 -3.62 4.28 -14.38
CA GLU A 55 -2.90 4.79 -13.23
C GLU A 55 -1.98 3.70 -12.70
N TRP A 56 -0.72 4.07 -12.51
CA TRP A 56 0.26 3.23 -11.85
C TRP A 56 0.14 3.44 -10.35
N VAL A 57 -0.05 2.35 -9.60
CA VAL A 57 -0.22 2.37 -8.15
C VAL A 57 0.90 1.55 -7.52
N GLU A 58 1.52 2.11 -6.49
CA GLU A 58 2.54 1.44 -5.69
C GLU A 58 2.18 1.51 -4.22
N GLY A 59 2.29 0.37 -3.55
CA GLY A 59 2.32 0.28 -2.10
C GLY A 59 3.73 -0.04 -1.66
N VAL A 60 4.34 0.86 -0.89
CA VAL A 60 5.67 0.67 -0.30
C VAL A 60 5.51 0.32 1.18
N PHE A 61 6.14 -0.78 1.57
CA PHE A 61 6.26 -1.22 2.95
C PHE A 61 7.73 -1.20 3.34
N LEU A 62 8.05 -0.56 4.46
CA LEU A 62 9.42 -0.45 4.96
C LEU A 62 9.44 -0.69 6.47
N ILE A 63 10.34 -1.56 6.92
CA ILE A 63 10.68 -1.72 8.34
C ILE A 63 12.01 -1.04 8.57
N ARG A 64 12.03 -0.03 9.44
CA ARG A 64 13.26 0.68 9.81
C ARG A 64 13.23 1.05 11.28
N GLN A 65 14.31 0.76 12.00
CA GLN A 65 14.46 1.14 13.42
C GLN A 65 13.27 0.68 14.29
N GLN A 66 12.75 -0.52 14.03
CA GLN A 66 11.54 -1.03 14.71
C GLN A 66 10.31 -0.14 14.50
N GLN A 67 10.20 0.53 13.35
CA GLN A 67 8.96 1.18 12.91
C GLN A 67 8.57 0.65 11.55
N ILE A 68 7.27 0.47 11.34
CA ILE A 68 6.71 0.13 10.04
C ILE A 68 6.29 1.44 9.38
N GLN A 69 6.74 1.67 8.16
CA GLN A 69 6.31 2.77 7.31
C GLN A 69 5.55 2.20 6.11
N LEU A 70 4.36 2.73 5.88
CA LEU A 70 3.54 2.45 4.72
C LEU A 70 3.43 3.71 3.89
N THR A 71 3.63 3.58 2.58
CA THR A 71 3.48 4.68 1.64
C THR A 71 2.66 4.22 0.45
N LEU A 72 1.68 5.04 0.03
CA LEU A 72 0.92 4.85 -1.20
C LEU A 72 1.36 5.88 -2.23
N VAL A 73 1.71 5.41 -3.42
CA VAL A 73 2.14 6.23 -4.55
C VAL A 73 1.22 5.96 -5.73
N CYS A 74 0.77 7.00 -6.41
CA CYS A 74 0.01 6.92 -7.66
C CYS A 74 0.64 7.81 -8.71
N ASN A 75 0.96 7.29 -9.89
CA ASN A 75 1.62 8.04 -10.98
C ASN A 75 2.86 8.84 -10.53
N ASN A 76 3.68 8.26 -9.66
CA ASN A 76 4.85 8.89 -9.02
C ASN A 76 4.55 10.02 -8.02
N GLU A 77 3.29 10.21 -7.64
CA GLU A 77 2.87 11.13 -6.57
C GLU A 77 2.56 10.35 -5.29
N THR A 78 3.13 10.77 -4.16
CA THR A 78 2.76 10.21 -2.86
C THR A 78 1.38 10.71 -2.46
N ILE A 79 0.43 9.79 -2.32
CA ILE A 79 -0.96 10.11 -1.95
C ILE A 79 -1.25 9.85 -0.46
N ALA A 80 -0.39 9.08 0.21
CA ALA A 80 -0.43 8.86 1.65
C ALA A 80 0.90 8.30 2.15
N ASP A 81 1.30 8.67 3.36
CA ASP A 81 2.49 8.17 4.05
C ASP A 81 2.22 8.13 5.56
N GLN A 82 2.48 6.98 6.19
CA GLN A 82 2.24 6.81 7.63
C GLN A 82 3.22 5.85 8.27
N LYS A 83 3.62 6.18 9.50
CA LYS A 83 4.45 5.34 10.36
C LYS A 83 3.62 4.71 11.47
N PHE A 84 3.99 3.49 11.83
CA PHE A 84 3.35 2.67 12.85
C PHE A 84 4.42 2.10 13.78
N ASP A 85 4.16 2.16 15.08
CA ASP A 85 4.99 1.48 16.07
C ASP A 85 4.53 0.01 16.17
N PRO A 86 5.44 -0.97 16.04
CA PRO A 86 5.11 -2.39 16.08
C PRO A 86 4.69 -2.86 17.48
N ASP A 87 5.08 -2.15 18.53
CA ASP A 87 4.76 -2.49 19.93
C ASP A 87 3.29 -2.24 20.33
N ILE A 88 2.49 -1.67 19.42
CA ILE A 88 1.07 -1.33 19.66
C ILE A 88 0.12 -2.39 19.05
N PHE A 89 0.64 -3.48 18.47
CA PHE A 89 -0.17 -4.46 17.71
C PHE A 89 0.08 -5.92 18.05
#